data_AF-A0AA41FHS1-F1
#
_entry.id   AF-A0AA41FHS1-F1
#
_cell.length_a   1.000
_cell.length_b   1.000
_cell.length_c   1.000
_cell.angle_alpha   90.00
_cell.angle_beta   90.00
_cell.angle_gamma   90.00
#
_symmetry.space_group_name_H-M   'P 1'
#
loop_
_entity.id
_entity.type
_entity.pdbx_description
1 polymer ?
#
loop_
_entity_poly.entity_id
_entity_poly.type
_entity_poly.pdbx_seq_one_letter_code
_entity_poly.pdbx_strand_id
1 'polypeptide(L)'
;MGQGKNNKKNRNENQEPEKKDDEAKKLEKEIEEKEDNRLEEYGQVILEDNRKQRKIHLITIIGEVEGHENSSGSSKTTKYDHILPKLAEIEDDDSVDGLLVLLNTSGGDVDAGLAIAEMIASLSLPTVSLVLGGSHSIGVPLAVSTNYSFIVPSGTMMIHPVRMTGMVIGTAQTYEYFEMIQDRILTFVANHADIAYDQLRDLMHNTKMLTRDLGTVLVGEQAVDAGLINRVGGIKEALGKLYEMIDERERRR
;
A
#
# COMPACT_ATOMS: atom_id res chain seq x y z
N MET A 1 -5.53 10.41 -89.00
CA MET A 1 -5.48 11.71 -88.31
C MET A 1 -6.67 11.82 -87.37
N GLY A 2 -6.47 12.24 -86.11
CA GLY A 2 -7.49 12.55 -85.09
C GLY A 2 -7.92 11.35 -84.21
N GLN A 3 -7.35 11.14 -83.01
CA GLN A 3 -7.63 11.72 -81.67
C GLN A 3 -8.97 11.30 -81.02
N GLY A 4 -8.90 10.78 -79.78
CA GLY A 4 -10.04 10.66 -78.86
C GLY A 4 -9.86 9.64 -77.74
N LYS A 5 -9.44 10.11 -76.54
CA LYS A 5 -9.30 9.34 -75.29
C LYS A 5 -10.65 8.83 -74.75
N ASN A 6 -10.68 7.68 -74.07
CA ASN A 6 -11.32 7.62 -72.74
C ASN A 6 -10.94 6.41 -71.89
N ASN A 7 -10.81 6.71 -70.60
CA ASN A 7 -10.25 5.96 -69.49
C ASN A 7 -11.40 5.40 -68.62
N LYS A 8 -11.33 4.16 -68.13
CA LYS A 8 -12.12 3.65 -66.96
C LYS A 8 -11.35 2.46 -66.36
N LYS A 9 -10.54 2.66 -65.33
CA LYS A 9 -10.82 2.80 -63.88
C LYS A 9 -10.67 1.45 -63.15
N ASN A 10 -9.61 1.38 -62.32
CA ASN A 10 -9.39 0.43 -61.24
C ASN A 10 -10.64 0.22 -60.39
N ARG A 11 -10.88 -1.03 -60.00
CA ARG A 11 -11.57 -1.41 -58.77
C ARG A 11 -10.62 -2.30 -57.97
N ASN A 12 -10.06 -1.73 -56.91
CA ASN A 12 -9.57 -2.46 -55.74
C ASN A 12 -9.92 -1.56 -54.55
N GLU A 13 -11.11 -1.77 -54.00
CA GLU A 13 -11.53 -1.24 -52.71
C GLU A 13 -11.94 -2.44 -51.85
N ASN A 14 -11.55 -2.38 -50.58
CA ASN A 14 -11.96 -3.22 -49.44
C ASN A 14 -11.11 -4.45 -49.11
N GLN A 15 -9.99 -4.22 -48.41
CA GLN A 15 -9.35 -5.19 -47.50
C GLN A 15 -8.83 -4.55 -46.19
N GLU A 16 -9.30 -3.36 -45.81
CA GLU A 16 -8.78 -2.63 -44.63
C GLU A 16 -9.61 -2.61 -43.32
N PRO A 17 -10.84 -3.17 -43.19
CA PRO A 17 -11.52 -3.17 -41.90
C PRO A 17 -11.17 -4.35 -40.97
N GLU A 18 -10.93 -5.58 -41.49
CA GLU A 18 -10.72 -6.77 -40.64
C GLU A 18 -9.40 -6.76 -39.86
N LYS A 19 -8.30 -6.24 -40.45
CA LYS A 19 -6.99 -6.24 -39.78
C LYS A 19 -6.90 -5.30 -38.57
N LYS A 20 -7.68 -4.21 -38.55
CA LYS A 20 -7.69 -3.25 -37.43
C LYS A 20 -8.44 -3.80 -36.22
N ASP A 21 -9.50 -4.57 -36.44
CA ASP A 21 -10.27 -5.22 -35.38
C ASP A 21 -9.46 -6.34 -34.70
N ASP A 22 -8.64 -7.08 -35.47
CA ASP A 22 -7.78 -8.13 -34.91
C ASP A 22 -6.58 -7.56 -34.13
N GLU A 23 -6.00 -6.44 -34.56
CA GLU A 23 -4.96 -5.73 -33.80
C GLU A 23 -5.50 -5.12 -32.51
N ALA A 24 -6.70 -4.53 -32.52
CA ALA A 24 -7.35 -3.99 -31.33
C ALA A 24 -7.67 -5.07 -30.29
N LYS A 25 -8.25 -6.21 -30.71
CA LYS A 25 -8.52 -7.35 -29.81
C LYS A 25 -7.27 -7.98 -29.24
N LYS A 26 -6.17 -7.98 -30.00
CA LYS A 26 -4.89 -8.49 -29.52
C LYS A 26 -4.27 -7.55 -28.49
N LEU A 27 -4.36 -6.23 -28.70
CA LEU A 27 -3.95 -5.23 -27.72
C LEU A 27 -4.76 -5.32 -26.43
N GLU A 28 -6.09 -5.45 -26.53
CA GLU A 28 -6.98 -5.62 -25.36
C GLU A 28 -6.59 -6.85 -24.53
N LYS A 29 -6.35 -8.00 -25.16
CA LYS A 29 -5.86 -9.20 -24.47
C LYS A 29 -4.49 -9.00 -23.83
N GLU A 30 -3.55 -8.34 -24.52
CA GLU A 30 -2.22 -8.08 -23.97
C GLU A 30 -2.27 -7.12 -22.76
N ILE A 31 -3.23 -6.20 -22.72
CA ILE A 31 -3.48 -5.32 -21.57
C ILE A 31 -4.09 -6.12 -20.41
N GLU A 32 -5.15 -6.90 -20.67
CA GLU A 32 -5.83 -7.74 -19.69
C GLU A 32 -4.85 -8.75 -19.05
N GLU A 33 -4.02 -9.42 -19.84
CA GLU A 33 -2.98 -10.32 -19.33
C GLU A 33 -1.94 -9.60 -18.47
N LYS A 34 -1.57 -8.34 -18.78
CA LYS A 34 -0.64 -7.56 -17.95
C LYS A 34 -1.28 -7.12 -16.64
N GLU A 35 -2.56 -6.78 -16.64
CA GLU A 35 -3.30 -6.41 -15.43
C GLU A 35 -3.49 -7.61 -14.51
N ASP A 36 -3.86 -8.77 -15.05
CA ASP A 36 -3.97 -10.02 -14.30
C ASP A 36 -2.62 -10.40 -13.68
N ASN A 37 -1.53 -10.33 -14.45
CA ASN A 37 -0.19 -10.61 -13.91
C ASN A 37 0.20 -9.64 -12.79
N ARG A 38 -0.14 -8.34 -12.88
CA ARG A 38 0.14 -7.37 -11.81
C ARG A 38 -0.67 -7.65 -10.54
N LEU A 39 -1.92 -8.09 -10.69
CA LEU A 39 -2.75 -8.48 -9.56
C LEU A 39 -2.24 -9.77 -8.90
N GLU A 40 -1.90 -10.78 -9.70
CA GLU A 40 -1.39 -12.06 -9.21
C GLU A 40 -0.02 -11.94 -8.55
N GLU A 41 0.90 -11.16 -9.14
CA GLU A 41 2.28 -11.09 -8.69
C GLU A 41 2.51 -10.04 -7.60
N TYR A 42 1.80 -8.90 -7.66
CA TYR A 42 2.09 -7.75 -6.79
C TYR A 42 0.90 -7.28 -5.95
N GLY A 43 -0.30 -7.83 -6.16
CA GLY A 43 -1.49 -7.44 -5.41
C GLY A 43 -1.82 -5.94 -5.57
N GLN A 44 -1.63 -5.42 -6.79
CA GLN A 44 -1.88 -4.02 -7.13
C GLN A 44 -2.97 -3.92 -8.19
N VAL A 45 -3.89 -2.95 -8.03
CA VAL A 45 -5.00 -2.73 -8.96
C VAL A 45 -5.22 -1.23 -9.16
N ILE A 46 -5.61 -0.83 -10.37
CA ILE A 46 -6.11 0.52 -10.65
C ILE A 46 -7.65 0.46 -10.63
N LEU A 47 -8.27 1.31 -9.83
CA LEU A 47 -9.72 1.40 -9.68
C LEU A 47 -10.23 2.64 -10.39
N GLU A 48 -10.64 2.50 -11.65
CA GLU A 48 -11.06 3.62 -12.52
C GLU A 48 -12.54 3.55 -12.96
N ASP A 49 -13.16 2.36 -12.96
CA ASP A 49 -14.57 2.15 -13.31
C ASP A 49 -15.58 2.55 -12.21
N ASN A 50 -15.21 3.52 -11.37
CA ASN A 50 -16.10 4.01 -10.32
C ASN A 50 -17.01 5.13 -10.84
N ARG A 51 -18.19 5.26 -10.21
CA ARG A 51 -19.19 6.28 -10.58
C ARG A 51 -18.69 7.72 -10.48
N LYS A 52 -17.59 7.96 -9.75
CA LYS A 52 -16.98 9.28 -9.58
C LYS A 52 -15.87 9.56 -10.61
N GLN A 53 -15.60 8.63 -11.54
CA GLN A 53 -14.54 8.74 -12.56
C GLN A 53 -13.18 9.09 -11.96
N ARG A 54 -12.87 8.51 -10.79
CA ARG A 54 -11.58 8.71 -10.11
C ARG A 54 -10.59 7.61 -10.49
N LYS A 55 -9.31 7.92 -10.66
CA LYS A 55 -8.25 6.90 -10.78
C LYS A 55 -7.62 6.68 -9.41
N ILE A 56 -7.98 5.57 -8.75
CA ILE A 56 -7.39 5.20 -7.46
C ILE A 56 -6.41 4.06 -7.65
N HIS A 57 -5.20 4.21 -7.12
CA HIS A 57 -4.29 3.08 -6.99
C HIS A 57 -4.59 2.31 -5.71
N LEU A 58 -4.66 0.99 -5.82
CA LEU A 58 -4.75 0.07 -4.70
C LEU A 58 -3.44 -0.70 -4.57
N ILE A 59 -2.82 -0.61 -3.39
CA ILE A 59 -1.66 -1.41 -3.01
C ILE A 59 -2.05 -2.31 -1.86
N THR A 60 -1.79 -3.62 -1.98
CA THR A 60 -1.92 -4.56 -0.86
C THR A 60 -0.56 -4.87 -0.25
N ILE A 61 -0.48 -4.82 1.08
CA ILE A 61 0.67 -5.28 1.85
C ILE A 61 0.18 -6.45 2.70
N ILE A 62 0.49 -7.66 2.22
CA ILE A 62 0.00 -8.92 2.78
C ILE A 62 1.18 -9.85 3.05
N GLY A 63 1.12 -10.54 4.19
CA GLY A 63 2.19 -11.44 4.62
C GLY A 63 3.37 -10.69 5.20
N GLU A 64 4.58 -11.22 5.01
CA GLU A 64 5.80 -10.63 5.55
C GLU A 64 6.34 -9.53 4.62
N VAL A 65 6.69 -8.37 5.19
CA VAL A 65 7.44 -7.34 4.45
C VAL A 65 8.89 -7.79 4.36
N GLU A 66 9.31 -8.24 3.18
CA GLU A 66 10.67 -8.72 2.96
C GLU A 66 11.63 -7.55 2.75
N GLY A 67 12.84 -7.69 3.28
CA GLY A 67 13.90 -6.69 3.20
C GLY A 67 14.92 -7.06 2.12
N HIS A 68 16.20 -6.77 2.38
CA HIS A 68 17.28 -7.03 1.43
C HIS A 68 17.50 -8.50 1.05
N GLU A 69 16.98 -9.43 1.86
CA GLU A 69 17.02 -10.86 1.61
C GLU A 69 15.60 -11.37 1.35
N ASN A 70 15.44 -12.17 0.29
CA ASN A 70 14.16 -12.78 -0.04
C ASN A 70 13.75 -13.80 1.04
N SER A 71 12.49 -13.77 1.47
CA SER A 71 11.97 -14.80 2.39
C SER A 71 11.90 -16.16 1.69
N SER A 72 11.93 -17.23 2.50
CA SER A 72 11.82 -18.61 1.97
C SER A 72 10.55 -18.79 1.12
N GLY A 73 10.68 -19.43 -0.04
CA GLY A 73 9.69 -19.40 -1.14
C GLY A 73 8.31 -20.02 -0.89
N SER A 74 7.94 -20.38 0.35
CA SER A 74 6.60 -20.81 0.72
C SER A 74 5.78 -19.75 1.46
N SER A 75 6.40 -18.64 1.88
CA SER A 75 5.72 -17.57 2.61
C SER A 75 5.08 -16.56 1.65
N LYS A 76 3.90 -16.04 2.01
CA LYS A 76 3.34 -14.87 1.32
C LYS A 76 4.11 -13.63 1.78
N THR A 77 4.56 -12.83 0.83
CA THR A 77 5.44 -11.70 1.09
C THR A 77 5.05 -10.47 0.29
N THR A 78 5.48 -9.30 0.76
CA THR A 78 5.41 -8.03 0.05
C THR A 78 6.82 -7.54 -0.24
N LYS A 79 7.18 -7.50 -1.53
CA LYS A 79 8.50 -7.05 -2.01
C LYS A 79 8.62 -5.54 -1.97
N TYR A 80 9.35 -4.99 -1.00
CA TYR A 80 9.53 -3.55 -0.89
C TYR A 80 10.18 -2.95 -2.14
N ASP A 81 11.12 -3.66 -2.79
CA ASP A 81 11.75 -3.24 -4.05
C ASP A 81 10.76 -3.06 -5.23
N HIS A 82 9.56 -3.63 -5.16
CA HIS A 82 8.49 -3.40 -6.14
C HIS A 82 7.54 -2.27 -5.70
N ILE A 83 7.37 -2.08 -4.39
CA ILE A 83 6.50 -1.05 -3.82
C ILE A 83 7.13 0.33 -3.97
N LEU A 84 8.43 0.50 -3.68
CA LEU A 84 9.07 1.82 -3.73
C LEU A 84 9.01 2.46 -5.13
N PRO A 85 9.37 1.78 -6.24
CA PRO A 85 9.25 2.35 -7.57
C PRO A 85 7.80 2.67 -7.94
N LYS A 86 6.85 1.84 -7.48
CA LYS A 86 5.44 2.08 -7.76
C LYS A 86 4.90 3.32 -7.06
N LEU A 87 5.30 3.57 -5.81
CA LEU A 87 4.94 4.79 -5.09
C LEU A 87 5.52 6.03 -5.77
N ALA A 88 6.75 5.94 -6.30
CA ALA A 88 7.34 7.03 -7.10
C ALA A 88 6.57 7.28 -8.40
N GLU A 89 6.15 6.23 -9.11
CA GLU A 89 5.30 6.33 -10.31
C GLU A 89 3.95 6.98 -9.98
N ILE A 90 3.35 6.62 -8.84
CA ILE A 90 2.07 7.18 -8.37
C ILE A 90 2.18 8.68 -8.07
N GLU A 91 3.27 9.13 -7.46
CA GLU A 91 3.47 10.56 -7.17
C GLU A 91 3.68 11.40 -8.44
N ASP A 92 4.33 10.85 -9.47
CA ASP A 92 4.63 11.55 -10.73
C ASP A 92 3.43 11.54 -11.71
N ASP A 93 2.45 10.64 -11.53
CA ASP A 93 1.28 10.54 -12.39
C ASP A 93 0.13 11.46 -11.94
N ASP A 94 0.05 12.64 -12.58
CA ASP A 94 -1.03 13.63 -12.38
C ASP A 94 -2.45 13.09 -12.62
N SER A 95 -2.60 11.95 -13.31
CA SER A 95 -3.91 11.32 -13.51
C SER A 95 -4.40 10.51 -12.31
N VAL A 96 -3.53 10.22 -11.32
CA VAL A 96 -3.88 9.49 -10.11
C VAL A 96 -4.49 10.43 -9.08
N ASP A 97 -5.72 10.13 -8.67
CA ASP A 97 -6.45 10.96 -7.72
C ASP A 97 -6.11 10.62 -6.27
N GLY A 98 -5.76 9.37 -5.97
CA GLY A 98 -5.47 8.92 -4.60
C GLY A 98 -4.99 7.48 -4.49
N LEU A 99 -4.56 7.12 -3.28
CA LEU A 99 -4.01 5.81 -2.94
C LEU A 99 -4.80 5.15 -1.81
N LEU A 100 -5.20 3.89 -2.02
CA LEU A 100 -5.75 3.01 -0.99
C LEU A 100 -4.74 1.91 -0.67
N VAL A 101 -4.40 1.77 0.61
CA VAL A 101 -3.47 0.75 1.10
C VAL A 101 -4.22 -0.28 1.93
N LEU A 102 -4.21 -1.55 1.53
CA LEU A 102 -4.81 -2.65 2.30
C LEU A 102 -3.73 -3.40 3.08
N LEU A 103 -3.94 -3.58 4.39
CA LEU A 103 -2.96 -4.16 5.28
C LEU A 103 -3.46 -5.47 5.90
N ASN A 104 -2.66 -6.52 5.73
CA ASN A 104 -2.78 -7.79 6.46
C ASN A 104 -1.40 -8.44 6.58
N THR A 105 -0.55 -7.86 7.42
CA THR A 105 0.87 -8.21 7.55
C THR A 105 1.20 -8.76 8.94
N SER A 106 2.06 -9.78 8.95
CA SER A 106 2.66 -10.33 10.17
C SER A 106 3.88 -9.53 10.64
N GLY A 107 4.19 -8.40 10.01
CA GLY A 107 5.41 -7.63 10.21
C GLY A 107 6.43 -7.95 9.12
N GLY A 108 7.70 -7.74 9.41
CA GLY A 108 8.79 -8.02 8.49
C GLY A 108 10.02 -7.21 8.82
N ASP A 109 10.84 -6.96 7.80
CA ASP A 109 12.04 -6.14 7.90
C ASP A 109 11.69 -4.69 8.28
N VAL A 110 12.42 -4.16 9.26
CA VAL A 110 12.14 -2.84 9.82
C VAL A 110 12.51 -1.74 8.83
N ASP A 111 13.67 -1.82 8.18
CA ASP A 111 14.14 -0.76 7.30
C ASP A 111 13.30 -0.73 6.01
N ALA A 112 12.96 -1.88 5.45
CA ALA A 112 12.09 -2.00 4.28
C ALA A 112 10.67 -1.46 4.56
N GLY A 113 10.06 -1.87 5.67
CA GLY A 113 8.71 -1.40 5.98
C GLY A 113 8.66 0.07 6.38
N LEU A 114 9.69 0.59 7.06
CA LEU A 114 9.79 2.02 7.33
C LEU A 114 10.03 2.82 6.05
N ALA A 115 10.83 2.33 5.10
CA ALA A 115 11.01 2.98 3.81
C ALA A 115 9.69 3.09 3.02
N ILE A 116 8.87 2.03 3.01
CA ILE A 116 7.52 2.08 2.41
C ILE A 116 6.65 3.10 3.16
N ALA A 117 6.68 3.10 4.50
CA ALA A 117 5.87 4.02 5.31
C ALA A 117 6.24 5.49 5.05
N GLU A 118 7.54 5.81 5.00
CA GLU A 118 8.05 7.15 4.68
C GLU A 118 7.63 7.59 3.27
N MET A 119 7.73 6.69 2.28
CA MET A 119 7.26 6.98 0.92
C MET A 119 5.76 7.33 0.92
N ILE A 120 4.91 6.51 1.55
CA ILE A 120 3.46 6.75 1.62
C ILE A 120 3.14 8.06 2.34
N ALA A 121 3.81 8.34 3.45
CA ALA A 121 3.61 9.57 4.23
C ALA A 121 4.03 10.84 3.48
N SER A 122 4.99 10.70 2.55
CA SER A 122 5.51 11.81 1.74
C SER A 122 4.71 12.10 0.46
N LEU A 123 3.73 11.25 0.11
CA LEU A 123 2.91 11.45 -1.08
C LEU A 123 2.07 12.72 -0.97
N SER A 124 1.95 13.46 -2.08
CA SER A 124 1.12 14.65 -2.14
C SER A 124 -0.37 14.33 -2.36
N LEU A 125 -0.67 13.09 -2.75
CA LEU A 125 -2.01 12.58 -3.02
C LEU A 125 -2.75 12.23 -1.73
N PRO A 126 -4.10 12.32 -1.70
CA PRO A 126 -4.91 11.73 -0.64
C PRO A 126 -4.64 10.23 -0.50
N THR A 127 -4.33 9.80 0.72
CA THR A 127 -4.04 8.39 1.03
C THR A 127 -4.93 7.86 2.16
N VAL A 128 -5.42 6.63 2.01
CA VAL A 128 -6.18 5.93 3.05
C VAL A 128 -5.64 4.52 3.25
N SER A 129 -5.45 4.10 4.51
CA SER A 129 -5.13 2.71 4.86
C SER A 129 -6.34 1.97 5.44
N LEU A 130 -6.39 0.65 5.23
CA LEU A 130 -7.37 -0.24 5.83
C LEU A 130 -6.70 -1.51 6.36
N VAL A 131 -6.70 -1.68 7.69
CA VAL A 131 -6.26 -2.88 8.39
C VAL A 131 -7.38 -3.92 8.38
N LEU A 132 -7.20 -5.01 7.62
CA LEU A 132 -8.21 -6.06 7.40
C LEU A 132 -8.05 -7.27 8.33
N GLY A 133 -6.83 -7.52 8.80
CA GLY A 133 -6.48 -8.67 9.62
C GLY A 133 -5.46 -8.27 10.67
N GLY A 134 -4.28 -8.88 10.63
CA GLY A 134 -3.17 -8.49 11.48
C GLY A 134 -2.41 -7.30 10.91
N SER A 135 -2.08 -6.34 11.76
CA SER A 135 -1.07 -5.32 11.52
C SER A 135 -0.02 -5.44 12.63
N HIS A 136 0.97 -6.30 12.39
CA HIS A 136 1.98 -6.62 13.40
C HIS A 136 3.25 -5.81 13.17
N SER A 137 3.86 -5.32 14.26
CA SER A 137 5.16 -4.65 14.22
C SER A 137 5.21 -3.52 13.19
N ILE A 138 5.96 -3.67 12.09
CA ILE A 138 6.09 -2.68 11.01
C ILE A 138 4.77 -2.37 10.29
N GLY A 139 3.77 -3.26 10.43
CA GLY A 139 2.40 -2.98 10.00
C GLY A 139 1.80 -1.73 10.67
N VAL A 140 2.22 -1.41 11.90
CA VAL A 140 1.73 -0.22 12.62
C VAL A 140 2.20 1.07 11.91
N PRO A 141 3.51 1.30 11.67
CA PRO A 141 3.99 2.39 10.81
C PRO A 141 3.30 2.46 9.45
N LEU A 142 3.09 1.32 8.78
CA LEU A 142 2.41 1.27 7.48
C LEU A 142 0.92 1.67 7.55
N ALA A 143 0.25 1.39 8.66
CA ALA A 143 -1.15 1.78 8.87
C ALA A 143 -1.28 3.27 9.09
N VAL A 144 -0.37 3.87 9.85
CA VAL A 144 -0.44 5.28 10.24
C VAL A 144 0.17 6.22 9.21
N SER A 145 0.93 5.71 8.22
CA SER A 145 1.58 6.56 7.21
C SER A 145 0.62 7.23 6.23
N THR A 146 -0.63 6.78 6.15
CA THR A 146 -1.64 7.40 5.29
C THR A 146 -2.35 8.57 5.99
N ASN A 147 -2.90 9.51 5.23
CA ASN A 147 -3.60 10.66 5.80
C ASN A 147 -4.85 10.29 6.63
N TYR A 148 -5.45 9.12 6.36
CA TYR A 148 -6.53 8.57 7.17
C TYR A 148 -6.47 7.05 7.22
N SER A 149 -6.71 6.46 8.39
CA SER A 149 -6.61 5.03 8.61
C SER A 149 -7.91 4.44 9.14
N PHE A 150 -8.23 3.25 8.64
CA PHE A 150 -9.31 2.42 9.13
C PHE A 150 -8.81 1.07 9.63
N ILE A 151 -9.50 0.51 10.60
CA ILE A 151 -9.34 -0.88 11.04
C ILE A 151 -10.71 -1.57 11.03
N VAL A 152 -10.79 -2.79 10.51
CA VAL A 152 -12.04 -3.57 10.60
C VAL A 152 -12.31 -3.97 12.05
N PRO A 153 -13.57 -4.25 12.46
CA PRO A 153 -13.88 -4.58 13.85
C PRO A 153 -13.08 -5.74 14.45
N SER A 154 -12.70 -6.72 13.63
CA SER A 154 -11.89 -7.87 14.03
C SER A 154 -10.38 -7.71 13.79
N GLY A 155 -9.96 -6.58 13.21
CA GLY A 155 -8.56 -6.31 12.90
C GLY A 155 -7.74 -6.13 14.17
N THR A 156 -6.46 -6.48 14.11
CA THR A 156 -5.55 -6.38 15.25
C THR A 156 -4.33 -5.53 14.92
N MET A 157 -3.85 -4.78 15.90
CA MET A 157 -2.54 -4.12 15.86
C MET A 157 -1.67 -4.68 16.96
N MET A 158 -0.49 -5.18 16.62
CA MET A 158 0.46 -5.72 17.59
C MET A 158 1.67 -4.79 17.68
N ILE A 159 1.88 -4.23 18.86
CA ILE A 159 2.99 -3.34 19.19
C ILE A 159 3.90 -4.10 20.14
N HIS A 160 5.15 -4.30 19.76
CA HIS A 160 6.13 -5.01 20.57
C HIS A 160 7.56 -4.52 20.27
N PRO A 161 8.55 -4.78 21.15
CA PRO A 161 9.92 -4.37 20.91
C PRO A 161 10.52 -5.13 19.72
N VAL A 162 11.46 -4.49 19.02
CA VAL A 162 12.19 -5.09 17.90
C VAL A 162 12.99 -6.30 18.39
N ARG A 163 13.01 -7.37 17.58
CA ARG A 163 13.71 -8.62 17.86
C ARG A 163 14.80 -8.84 16.80
N MET A 164 15.92 -9.43 17.20
CA MET A 164 16.88 -10.02 16.25
C MET A 164 16.85 -11.53 16.34
N THR A 165 17.01 -12.18 15.20
CA THR A 165 17.21 -13.62 15.09
C THR A 165 18.71 -13.93 15.11
N GLY A 166 19.10 -15.03 15.76
CA GLY A 166 20.50 -15.48 15.83
C GLY A 166 21.24 -15.14 17.12
N MET A 167 22.57 -15.34 17.13
CA MET A 167 23.42 -15.10 18.30
C MET A 167 23.62 -13.60 18.51
N VAL A 168 22.99 -13.05 19.55
CA VAL A 168 23.17 -11.65 19.94
C VAL A 168 24.33 -11.52 20.91
N ILE A 169 25.33 -10.71 20.58
CA ILE A 169 26.38 -10.33 21.53
C ILE A 169 25.78 -9.28 22.46
N GLY A 170 25.55 -9.64 23.73
CA GLY A 170 24.93 -8.77 24.74
C GLY A 170 25.83 -7.64 25.25
N THR A 171 26.51 -6.91 24.35
CA THR A 171 27.27 -5.71 24.68
C THR A 171 26.37 -4.49 24.79
N ALA A 172 26.83 -3.45 25.50
CA ALA A 172 26.12 -2.18 25.61
C ALA A 172 25.79 -1.57 24.23
N GLN A 173 26.69 -1.72 23.26
CA GLN A 173 26.51 -1.21 21.90
C GLN A 173 25.33 -1.88 21.19
N THR A 174 25.13 -3.17 21.40
CA THR A 174 23.98 -3.88 20.82
C THR A 174 22.67 -3.36 21.43
N TYR A 175 22.63 -3.11 22.74
CA TYR A 175 21.46 -2.52 23.39
C TYR A 175 21.16 -1.10 22.87
N GLU A 176 22.18 -0.25 22.76
CA GLU A 176 22.03 1.11 22.19
C GLU A 176 21.49 1.06 20.76
N TYR A 177 21.95 0.10 19.95
CA TYR A 177 21.43 -0.11 18.60
C TYR A 177 19.94 -0.50 18.59
N PHE A 178 19.50 -1.37 19.50
CA PHE A 178 18.08 -1.74 19.62
C PHE A 178 17.21 -0.57 20.01
N GLU A 179 17.64 0.20 21.01
CA GLU A 179 16.93 1.41 21.44
C GLU A 179 16.82 2.40 20.29
N MET A 180 17.89 2.60 19.52
CA MET A 180 17.88 3.48 18.34
C MET A 180 16.86 3.05 17.28
N ILE A 181 16.77 1.75 16.96
CA ILE A 181 15.77 1.26 16.00
C ILE A 181 14.34 1.44 16.54
N GLN A 182 14.12 1.08 17.81
CA GLN A 182 12.81 1.24 18.44
C GLN A 182 12.39 2.71 18.45
N ASP A 183 13.31 3.61 18.80
CA ASP A 183 13.06 5.05 18.83
C ASP A 183 12.68 5.60 17.45
N ARG A 184 13.33 5.14 16.37
CA ARG A 184 12.94 5.48 14.98
C ARG A 184 11.48 5.12 14.70
N ILE A 185 11.07 3.89 15.06
CA ILE A 185 9.70 3.41 14.85
C ILE A 185 8.70 4.21 15.70
N LEU A 186 8.98 4.36 17.00
CA LEU A 186 8.11 5.07 17.93
C LEU A 186 7.93 6.52 17.52
N THR A 187 9.00 7.19 17.12
CA THR A 187 8.99 8.57 16.64
C THR A 187 8.16 8.70 15.36
N PHE A 188 8.37 7.81 14.38
CA PHE A 188 7.57 7.83 13.15
C PHE A 188 6.07 7.69 13.47
N VAL A 189 5.69 6.70 14.28
CA VAL A 189 4.28 6.46 14.60
C VAL A 189 3.67 7.63 15.37
N ALA A 190 4.37 8.16 16.39
CA ALA A 190 3.88 9.29 17.17
C ALA A 190 3.71 10.58 16.35
N ASN A 191 4.46 10.73 15.25
CA ASN A 191 4.31 11.87 14.34
C ASN A 191 3.16 11.72 13.32
N HIS A 192 2.68 10.49 13.10
CA HIS A 192 1.67 10.17 12.08
C HIS A 192 0.34 9.65 12.67
N ALA A 193 0.25 9.54 13.98
CA ALA A 193 -0.95 9.12 14.70
C ALA A 193 -1.25 10.04 15.89
N ASP A 194 -2.46 9.96 16.43
CA ASP A 194 -2.89 10.76 17.58
C ASP A 194 -2.55 10.06 18.91
N ILE A 195 -1.31 9.59 19.02
CA ILE A 195 -0.80 8.89 20.21
C ILE A 195 0.50 9.54 20.68
N ALA A 196 0.60 9.80 21.98
CA ALA A 196 1.83 10.32 22.57
C ALA A 196 2.94 9.27 22.52
N TYR A 197 4.17 9.70 22.26
CA TYR A 197 5.36 8.83 22.23
C TYR A 197 5.47 7.96 23.49
N ASP A 198 5.34 8.54 24.69
CA ASP A 198 5.47 7.80 25.95
C ASP A 198 4.37 6.75 26.10
N GLN A 199 3.14 7.06 25.68
CA GLN A 199 2.03 6.10 25.69
C GLN A 199 2.32 4.94 24.72
N LEU A 200 2.82 5.24 23.52
CA LEU A 200 3.20 4.21 22.56
C LEU A 200 4.35 3.32 23.09
N ARG A 201 5.36 3.94 23.73
CA ARG A 201 6.47 3.22 24.36
C ARG A 201 5.97 2.28 25.46
N ASP A 202 5.00 2.72 26.27
CA ASP A 202 4.40 1.89 27.32
C ASP A 202 3.62 0.70 26.74
N LEU A 203 2.89 0.90 25.63
CA LEU A 203 2.23 -0.19 24.91
C LEU A 203 3.24 -1.20 24.38
N MET A 204 4.38 -0.74 23.86
CA MET A 204 5.46 -1.59 23.36
C MET A 204 6.12 -2.43 24.48
N HIS A 205 6.30 -1.87 25.66
CA HIS A 205 6.95 -2.54 26.79
C HIS A 205 5.98 -3.24 27.76
N ASN A 206 4.71 -3.37 27.38
CA ASN A 206 3.70 -3.98 28.21
C ASN A 206 4.01 -5.47 28.48
N THR A 207 4.10 -5.83 29.76
CA THR A 207 4.41 -7.20 30.21
C THR A 207 3.17 -8.01 30.61
N LYS A 208 2.00 -7.38 30.65
CA LYS A 208 0.78 -7.96 31.25
C LYS A 208 -0.09 -8.70 30.24
N MET A 209 0.03 -8.37 28.96
CA MET A 209 -0.90 -8.85 27.93
C MET A 209 -0.39 -10.11 27.24
N LEU A 210 0.89 -10.14 26.87
CA LEU A 210 1.50 -11.26 26.20
C LEU A 210 2.21 -12.15 27.23
N THR A 211 1.68 -13.36 27.44
CA THR A 211 2.14 -14.26 28.52
C THR A 211 3.56 -14.79 28.35
N ARG A 212 4.17 -14.61 27.17
CA ARG A 212 5.52 -15.07 26.82
C ARG A 212 6.40 -13.99 26.20
N ASP A 213 5.86 -12.80 25.96
CA ASP A 213 6.50 -11.74 25.18
C ASP A 213 6.15 -10.36 25.76
N LEU A 214 6.92 -9.35 25.37
CA LEU A 214 6.58 -7.95 25.59
C LEU A 214 5.67 -7.46 24.47
N GLY A 215 4.73 -6.59 24.81
CA GLY A 215 3.90 -5.87 23.85
C GLY A 215 2.41 -5.90 24.16
N THR A 216 1.67 -5.21 23.29
CA THR A 216 0.22 -5.05 23.38
C THR A 216 -0.43 -5.46 22.06
N VAL A 217 -1.58 -6.12 22.14
CA VAL A 217 -2.47 -6.38 21.00
C VAL A 217 -3.72 -5.53 21.17
N LEU A 218 -3.98 -4.63 20.24
CA LEU A 218 -5.19 -3.82 20.22
C LEU A 218 -6.13 -4.36 19.14
N VAL A 219 -7.40 -4.54 19.48
CA VAL A 219 -8.42 -5.08 18.57
C VAL A 219 -9.42 -4.00 18.20
N GLY A 220 -9.59 -3.76 16.90
CA GLY A 220 -10.61 -2.86 16.34
C GLY A 220 -10.64 -1.50 17.04
N GLU A 221 -11.72 -1.26 17.81
CA GLU A 221 -11.94 -0.01 18.55
C GLU A 221 -10.80 0.33 19.52
N GLN A 222 -10.11 -0.66 20.10
CA GLN A 222 -8.99 -0.40 21.01
C GLN A 222 -7.83 0.33 20.33
N ALA A 223 -7.62 0.10 19.03
CA ALA A 223 -6.62 0.82 18.26
C ALA A 223 -7.02 2.27 18.00
N VAL A 224 -8.33 2.52 17.88
CA VAL A 224 -8.91 3.88 17.75
C VAL A 224 -8.83 4.62 19.07
N ASP A 225 -9.25 3.99 20.16
CA ASP A 225 -9.19 4.55 21.52
C ASP A 225 -7.75 4.87 21.94
N ALA A 226 -6.77 4.09 21.49
CA ALA A 226 -5.36 4.35 21.72
C ALA A 226 -4.80 5.51 20.89
N GLY A 227 -5.53 6.00 19.88
CA GLY A 227 -5.11 7.08 18.98
C GLY A 227 -4.25 6.61 17.79
N LEU A 228 -4.10 5.30 17.58
CA LEU A 228 -3.29 4.75 16.48
C LEU A 228 -4.02 4.76 15.14
N ILE A 229 -5.33 4.46 15.15
CA ILE A 229 -6.15 4.42 13.95
C ILE A 229 -7.26 5.44 14.06
N ASN A 230 -7.64 6.08 12.96
CA ASN A 230 -8.63 7.14 13.04
C ASN A 230 -10.03 6.60 13.34
N ARG A 231 -10.45 5.50 12.69
CA ARG A 231 -11.80 4.93 12.86
C ARG A 231 -11.88 3.43 12.62
N VAL A 232 -12.87 2.80 13.25
CA VAL A 232 -13.33 1.46 12.83
C VAL A 232 -14.18 1.59 11.56
N GLY A 233 -13.91 0.74 10.56
CA GLY A 233 -14.62 0.75 9.28
C GLY A 233 -14.16 -0.34 8.32
N GLY A 234 -14.96 -0.58 7.28
CA GLY A 234 -14.62 -1.51 6.20
C GLY A 234 -14.24 -0.78 4.91
N ILE A 235 -14.16 -1.54 3.82
CA ILE A 235 -13.78 -1.03 2.49
C ILE A 235 -14.70 0.09 1.99
N LYS A 236 -15.99 0.03 2.33
CA LYS A 236 -16.97 1.07 1.98
C LYS A 236 -16.60 2.41 2.62
N GLU A 237 -16.29 2.40 3.91
CA GLU A 237 -15.91 3.60 4.66
C GLU A 237 -14.56 4.14 4.20
N ALA A 238 -13.58 3.26 3.97
CA ALA A 238 -12.25 3.63 3.47
C ALA A 238 -12.31 4.34 2.11
N LEU A 239 -13.01 3.75 1.12
CA LEU A 239 -13.22 4.38 -0.19
C LEU A 239 -14.03 5.67 -0.08
N GLY A 240 -15.07 5.68 0.76
CA GLY A 240 -15.88 6.87 1.00
C GLY A 240 -15.04 8.05 1.50
N LYS A 241 -14.15 7.80 2.47
CA LYS A 241 -13.25 8.82 3.01
C LYS A 241 -12.18 9.26 2.01
N LEU A 242 -11.62 8.33 1.24
CA LEU A 242 -10.67 8.66 0.19
C LEU A 242 -11.31 9.59 -0.86
N TYR A 243 -12.52 9.27 -1.32
CA TYR A 243 -13.25 10.14 -2.25
C TYR A 243 -13.56 11.53 -1.65
N GLU A 244 -13.93 11.59 -0.38
CA GLU A 244 -14.14 12.87 0.32
C GLU A 244 -12.88 13.73 0.31
N MET A 245 -11.72 13.14 0.61
CA MET A 245 -10.44 13.85 0.63
C MET A 245 -9.99 14.31 -0.75
N ILE A 246 -10.23 13.51 -1.79
CA ILE A 246 -10.01 13.90 -3.18
C ILE A 246 -10.86 15.12 -3.53
N ASP A 247 -12.17 15.04 -3.27
CA ASP A 247 -13.11 16.13 -3.54
C ASP A 247 -12.73 17.42 -2.75
N GLU A 248 -12.21 17.29 -1.52
CA GLU A 248 -11.71 18.42 -0.72
C GLU A 248 -10.44 19.05 -1.30
N ARG A 249 -9.49 18.23 -1.75
CA ARG A 249 -8.23 18.71 -2.37
C ARG A 249 -8.53 19.50 -3.63
N GLU A 250 -9.44 19.02 -4.48
CA GLU A 250 -9.85 19.73 -5.69
C GLU A 250 -10.52 21.06 -5.41
N ARG A 251 -11.35 21.16 -4.36
CA ARG A 251 -11.96 22.44 -3.96
C ARG A 251 -10.95 23.48 -3.45
N ARG A 252 -9.77 23.03 -3.01
CA ARG A 252 -8.69 23.89 -2.50
C ARG A 252 -7.71 24.32 -3.60
N ARG A 253 -7.75 23.69 -4.77
CA ARG A 253 -6.97 24.05 -5.97
C ARG A 253 -7.70 25.14 -6.74
#